data_AF-S5ZGE2-F1
#
_entry.id   AF-S5ZGE2-F1
#
_cell.length_a   1.000
_cell.length_b   1.000
_cell.length_c   1.000
_cell.angle_alpha   90.00
_cell.angle_beta   90.00
_cell.angle_gamma   90.00
#
_symmetry.space_group_name_H-M   'P 1'
#
loop_
_entity.id
_entity.type
_entity.pdbx_description
1 polymer ?
#
loop_
_entity_poly.entity_id
_entity_poly.type
_entity_poly.pdbx_seq_one_letter_code
_entity_poly.pdbx_strand_id
1 'polypeptide(L)'
;MKGMAWKVRIFTELLTPVEPYKSTYIVAIVENGNGEKRIARIPQKYMGLVKEGAEGELTEELTVFGKIPVFIPRVDQPRKVVLVTGGSRGIGAAISLEFARHGYNVVIADIVRDQEAEKTLEAIKNLGVEAYFVEMDVSKSESVSKGISEALRLAGRIDVLVNNAGITRDTYLERMKDEDWDSVLNVNLKGAFLCSKAVFPIMKRNGGGVIINISSIVGLLGNIAQANYAASKAGLIGLTKTLAKELAPYGIRVVAIAPGFAKTRMALAVPSPILQEYLRRIPIARLVEPEEIAKLAYHVVENEALTGIVIPIDLGTTIASPLA
;
A
#
# COMPACT_ATOMS: atom_id res chain seq x y z
N MET A 1 3.92 18.29 32.86
CA MET A 1 5.28 18.89 32.84
C MET A 1 5.69 19.03 31.38
N LYS A 2 5.83 20.25 30.85
CA LYS A 2 6.39 20.44 29.51
C LYS A 2 7.87 20.02 29.58
N GLY A 3 8.26 18.95 28.88
CA GLY A 3 9.64 18.51 28.82
C GLY A 3 10.55 19.63 28.31
N MET A 4 11.77 19.72 28.83
CA MET A 4 12.76 20.69 28.33
C MET A 4 12.99 20.43 26.84
N ALA A 5 12.93 21.47 26.02
CA ALA A 5 13.18 21.36 24.58
C ALA A 5 14.66 21.04 24.34
N TRP A 6 14.92 20.02 23.54
CA TRP A 6 16.25 19.60 23.10
C TRP A 6 16.51 20.10 21.67
N LYS A 7 17.76 20.42 21.35
CA LYS A 7 18.19 20.90 20.03
C LYS A 7 19.24 19.99 19.43
N VAL A 8 19.12 19.67 18.14
CA VAL A 8 20.18 18.97 17.40
C VAL A 8 21.40 19.89 17.24
N ARG A 9 22.57 19.44 17.70
CA ARG A 9 23.86 20.14 17.52
C ARG A 9 24.62 19.61 16.31
N ILE A 10 24.64 18.30 16.16
CA ILE A 10 25.24 17.63 15.01
C ILE A 10 24.56 16.28 14.87
N PHE A 11 24.43 15.80 13.64
CA PHE A 11 23.91 14.47 13.36
C PHE A 11 24.66 13.85 12.19
N THR A 12 24.61 12.52 12.13
CA THR A 12 25.14 11.74 11.02
C THR A 12 24.23 10.56 10.74
N GLU A 13 24.27 10.07 9.51
CA GLU A 13 23.62 8.84 9.11
C GLU A 13 24.57 7.67 9.35
N LEU A 14 24.13 6.72 10.16
CA LEU A 14 24.87 5.52 10.52
C LEU A 14 24.25 4.35 9.76
N LEU A 15 24.99 3.88 8.76
CA LEU A 15 24.66 2.64 8.06
C LEU A 15 25.20 1.47 8.88
N THR A 16 24.32 0.58 9.31
CA THR A 16 24.72 -0.67 9.98
C THR A 16 24.97 -1.71 8.89
N PRO A 17 26.23 -2.13 8.63
CA PRO A 17 26.56 -2.96 7.45
C PRO A 17 26.35 -4.46 7.69
N VAL A 18 26.03 -4.88 8.91
CA VAL A 18 26.00 -6.28 9.31
C VAL A 18 24.63 -6.89 8.99
N GLU A 19 24.61 -7.95 8.19
CA GLU A 19 23.40 -8.77 7.99
C GLU A 19 22.95 -9.42 9.31
N PRO A 20 21.63 -9.60 9.54
CA PRO A 20 20.51 -9.28 8.65
C PRO A 20 20.06 -7.80 8.72
N TYR A 21 20.72 -6.97 9.53
CA TYR A 21 20.24 -5.65 9.93
C TYR A 21 20.82 -4.49 9.11
N LYS A 22 20.76 -4.58 7.77
CA LYS A 22 20.99 -3.38 6.93
C LYS A 22 19.92 -2.35 7.25
N SER A 23 20.30 -1.39 8.06
CA SER A 23 19.42 -0.35 8.56
C SER A 23 20.22 0.93 8.72
N THR A 24 19.66 2.02 8.19
CA THR A 24 20.23 3.36 8.30
C THR A 24 19.51 4.06 9.43
N TYR A 25 20.25 4.48 10.44
CA TYR A 25 19.74 5.28 11.53
C TYR A 25 20.41 6.64 11.53
N ILE A 26 19.71 7.64 12.04
CA ILE A 26 20.32 8.93 12.31
C ILE A 26 20.76 8.92 13.76
N VAL A 27 22.02 9.27 14.01
CA VAL A 27 22.53 9.48 15.37
C VAL A 27 22.89 10.94 15.51
N ALA A 28 22.42 11.57 16.59
CA ALA A 28 22.61 12.99 16.83
C ALA A 28 23.16 13.24 18.24
N ILE A 29 23.96 14.29 18.37
CA ILE A 29 24.19 14.95 19.65
C ILE A 29 23.12 16.01 19.80
N VAL A 30 22.32 15.89 20.86
CA VAL A 30 21.28 16.84 21.23
C VAL A 30 21.66 17.57 22.51
N GLU A 31 21.29 18.85 22.61
CA GLU A 31 21.59 19.70 23.77
C GLU A 31 20.32 20.39 24.28
N ASN A 32 20.14 20.43 25.60
CA ASN A 32 19.02 21.16 26.23
C ASN A 32 19.43 22.59 26.64
N GLY A 33 18.45 23.37 27.14
CA GLY A 33 18.68 24.76 27.57
C GLY A 33 19.68 24.96 28.72
N ASN A 34 20.06 23.88 29.44
CA ASN A 34 21.05 23.92 30.52
C ASN A 34 22.46 23.56 30.03
N GLY A 35 22.65 23.33 28.72
CA GLY A 35 23.94 22.93 28.13
C GLY A 35 24.25 21.43 28.26
N GLU A 36 23.31 20.61 28.76
CA GLU A 36 23.49 19.17 28.86
C GLU A 36 23.39 18.52 27.47
N LYS A 37 24.38 17.69 27.14
CA LYS A 37 24.46 16.97 25.87
C LYS A 37 24.12 15.49 26.05
N ARG A 38 23.43 14.91 25.07
CA ARG A 38 23.14 13.48 24.97
C ARG A 38 23.32 12.99 23.54
N ILE A 39 23.79 11.75 23.40
CA ILE A 39 23.72 11.02 22.14
C ILE A 39 22.32 10.40 22.06
N ALA A 40 21.62 10.62 20.96
CA ALA A 40 20.29 10.09 20.75
C ALA A 40 20.13 9.55 19.33
N ARG A 41 19.37 8.47 19.19
CA ARG A 41 18.90 7.99 17.90
C ARG A 41 17.73 8.86 17.43
N ILE A 42 17.70 9.21 16.16
CA ILE A 42 16.52 9.81 15.52
C ILE A 42 15.89 8.76 14.60
N PRO A 43 14.57 8.51 14.69
CA PRO A 43 13.89 7.54 13.85
C PRO A 43 14.10 7.83 12.34
N GLN A 44 14.26 6.77 11.54
CA GLN A 44 14.54 6.86 10.10
C GLN A 44 13.47 7.66 9.34
N LYS A 45 12.22 7.70 9.81
CA LYS A 45 11.14 8.52 9.23
C LYS A 45 11.42 10.03 9.19
N TYR A 46 12.42 10.50 9.93
CA TYR A 46 12.85 11.91 9.92
C TYR A 46 14.10 12.16 9.04
N MET A 47 14.57 11.15 8.31
CA MET A 47 15.69 11.27 7.38
C MET A 47 15.37 12.29 6.29
N GLY A 48 16.30 13.20 6.01
CA GLY A 48 16.09 14.35 5.12
C GLY A 48 15.21 15.47 5.68
N LEU A 49 14.58 15.30 6.86
CA LEU A 49 13.78 16.34 7.52
C LEU A 49 14.53 17.03 8.67
N VAL A 50 15.46 16.32 9.32
CA VAL A 50 16.26 16.89 10.41
C VAL A 50 17.37 17.78 9.87
N LYS A 51 17.57 18.91 10.55
CA LYS A 51 18.68 19.85 10.32
C LYS A 51 19.30 20.23 11.66
N GLU A 52 20.52 20.75 11.63
CA GLU A 52 21.14 21.36 12.80
C GLU A 52 20.24 22.47 13.36
N GLY A 53 20.14 22.54 14.68
CA GLY A 53 19.24 23.46 15.40
C GLY A 53 17.78 23.01 15.48
N ALA A 54 17.40 21.89 14.86
CA ALA A 54 16.04 21.35 15.00
C ALA A 54 15.69 21.10 16.47
N GLU A 55 14.57 21.66 16.91
CA GLU A 55 14.03 21.47 18.25
C GLU A 55 13.23 20.18 18.33
N GLY A 56 13.13 19.59 19.51
CA GLY A 56 12.40 18.35 19.71
C GLY A 56 12.37 17.89 21.15
N GLU A 57 11.94 16.65 21.33
CA GLU A 57 11.82 16.01 22.63
C GLU A 57 12.74 14.81 22.70
N LEU A 58 13.43 14.64 23.82
CA LEU A 58 14.21 13.45 24.11
C LEU A 58 13.35 12.47 24.90
N THR A 59 13.26 11.25 24.40
CA THR A 59 12.50 10.14 24.96
C THR A 59 13.41 8.93 25.14
N GLU A 60 12.91 7.84 25.73
CA GLU A 60 13.63 6.56 25.81
C GLU A 60 12.83 5.48 25.08
N GLU A 61 13.53 4.65 24.30
CA GLU A 61 12.97 3.46 23.67
C GLU A 61 13.60 2.22 24.31
N LEU A 62 12.78 1.27 24.74
CA LEU A 62 13.26 -0.01 25.25
C LEU A 62 13.59 -0.93 24.06
N THR A 63 14.85 -1.33 23.95
CA THR A 63 15.33 -2.29 22.96
C THR A 63 15.82 -3.56 23.64
N VAL A 64 16.15 -4.57 22.83
CA VAL A 64 16.81 -5.81 23.31
C VAL A 64 18.19 -5.54 23.95
N PHE A 65 18.79 -4.37 23.70
CA PHE A 65 20.06 -3.94 24.27
C PHE A 65 19.90 -2.98 25.46
N GLY A 66 18.67 -2.81 25.96
CA GLY A 66 18.34 -1.86 27.01
C GLY A 66 17.68 -0.59 26.49
N LYS A 67 17.50 0.38 27.38
CA LYS A 67 16.89 1.67 27.04
C LYS A 67 17.90 2.55 26.30
N ILE A 68 17.50 3.06 25.14
CA ILE A 68 18.29 4.00 24.35
C ILE A 68 17.60 5.36 24.28
N PRO A 69 18.33 6.49 24.32
CA PRO A 69 17.75 7.81 24.09
C PRO A 69 17.30 7.97 22.64
N VAL A 70 16.06 8.42 22.44
CA VAL A 70 15.47 8.69 21.12
C VAL A 70 15.01 10.14 21.06
N PHE A 71 15.55 10.89 20.10
CA PHE A 71 15.16 12.27 19.86
C PHE A 71 14.07 12.34 18.78
N ILE A 72 12.96 12.96 19.13
CA ILE A 72 11.82 13.21 18.26
C ILE A 72 11.84 14.67 17.84
N PRO A 73 12.30 14.99 16.61
CA PRO A 73 12.35 16.36 16.13
C PRO A 73 10.92 16.89 15.88
N ARG A 74 10.70 18.14 16.27
CA ARG A 74 9.55 18.95 15.86
C ARG A 74 9.85 19.53 14.47
N VAL A 75 9.48 18.76 13.46
CA VAL A 75 9.57 19.16 12.05
C VAL A 75 8.19 19.06 11.42
N ASP A 76 7.86 19.99 10.52
CA ASP A 76 6.69 19.85 9.67
C ASP A 76 6.92 18.64 8.76
N GLN A 77 6.20 17.55 9.03
CA GLN A 77 6.22 16.39 8.16
C GLN A 77 5.27 16.63 7.00
N PRO A 78 5.73 16.50 5.74
CA PRO A 78 4.81 16.54 4.63
C PRO A 78 3.84 15.37 4.75
N ARG A 79 2.55 15.62 4.47
CA ARG A 79 1.51 14.60 4.47
C ARG A 79 1.96 13.41 3.62
N LYS A 80 1.73 12.21 4.14
CA LYS A 80 2.01 10.98 3.40
C LYS A 80 1.11 10.89 2.16
N VAL A 81 1.61 10.24 1.12
CA VAL A 81 0.91 10.08 -0.16
C VAL A 81 0.63 8.61 -0.41
N VAL A 82 -0.62 8.30 -0.75
CA VAL A 82 -1.01 7.00 -1.31
C VAL A 82 -1.25 7.13 -2.82
N LEU A 83 -0.69 6.20 -3.60
CA LEU A 83 -1.02 6.01 -5.00
C LEU A 83 -1.87 4.75 -5.15
N VAL A 84 -3.06 4.88 -5.73
CA VAL A 84 -3.99 3.77 -5.94
C VAL A 84 -4.24 3.56 -7.43
N THR A 85 -3.82 2.40 -7.97
CA THR A 85 -4.13 2.04 -9.36
C THR A 85 -5.57 1.53 -9.47
N GLY A 86 -6.28 1.92 -10.53
CA GLY A 86 -7.73 1.67 -10.65
C GLY A 86 -8.53 2.35 -9.53
N GLY A 87 -8.06 3.51 -9.06
CA GLY A 87 -8.62 4.22 -7.89
C GLY A 87 -9.93 4.97 -8.16
N SER A 88 -10.43 4.99 -9.39
CA SER A 88 -11.59 5.82 -9.75
C SER A 88 -12.94 5.26 -9.33
N ARG A 89 -13.04 3.96 -8.98
CA ARG A 89 -14.31 3.31 -8.65
C ARG A 89 -14.13 2.05 -7.80
N GLY A 90 -15.24 1.53 -7.26
CA GLY A 90 -15.28 0.25 -6.55
C GLY A 90 -14.31 0.20 -5.37
N ILE A 91 -13.55 -0.90 -5.27
CA ILE A 91 -12.56 -1.10 -4.20
C ILE A 91 -11.49 0.00 -4.21
N GLY A 92 -11.01 0.40 -5.39
CA GLY A 92 -9.99 1.44 -5.51
C GLY A 92 -10.45 2.78 -4.94
N ALA A 93 -11.67 3.22 -5.28
CA ALA A 93 -12.25 4.45 -4.74
C ALA A 93 -12.44 4.37 -3.22
N ALA A 94 -12.92 3.23 -2.70
CA ALA A 94 -13.08 3.03 -1.26
C ALA A 94 -11.73 3.12 -0.52
N ILE A 95 -10.68 2.50 -1.07
CA ILE A 95 -9.31 2.59 -0.54
C ILE A 95 -8.83 4.04 -0.56
N SER A 96 -8.96 4.74 -1.69
CA SER A 96 -8.57 6.14 -1.83
C SER A 96 -9.26 7.03 -0.79
N LEU A 97 -10.56 6.87 -0.58
CA LEU A 97 -11.32 7.61 0.43
C LEU A 97 -10.90 7.27 1.86
N GLU A 98 -10.60 6.01 2.15
CA GLU A 98 -10.16 5.61 3.49
C GLU A 98 -8.82 6.26 3.84
N PHE A 99 -7.83 6.21 2.95
CA PHE A 99 -6.56 6.89 3.17
C PHE A 99 -6.72 8.41 3.32
N ALA A 100 -7.61 9.03 2.54
CA ALA A 100 -7.94 10.44 2.66
C ALA A 100 -8.50 10.81 4.04
N ARG A 101 -9.39 9.97 4.61
CA ARG A 101 -9.92 10.15 5.98
C ARG A 101 -8.82 10.13 7.05
N HIS A 102 -7.73 9.42 6.78
CA HIS A 102 -6.55 9.36 7.65
C HIS A 102 -5.47 10.39 7.29
N GLY A 103 -5.82 11.42 6.50
CA GLY A 103 -4.96 12.57 6.24
C GLY A 103 -3.90 12.38 5.16
N TYR A 104 -3.98 11.29 4.38
CA TYR A 104 -3.09 11.09 3.23
C TYR A 104 -3.55 11.92 2.05
N ASN A 105 -2.60 12.53 1.35
CA ASN A 105 -2.85 12.99 -0.01
C ASN A 105 -2.98 11.77 -0.93
N VAL A 106 -3.85 11.84 -1.93
CA VAL A 106 -4.19 10.68 -2.77
C VAL A 106 -3.88 10.96 -4.23
N VAL A 107 -3.17 10.02 -4.86
CA VAL A 107 -3.03 9.94 -6.30
C VAL A 107 -3.87 8.77 -6.81
N ILE A 108 -4.91 9.07 -7.59
CA ILE A 108 -5.64 8.08 -8.36
C ILE A 108 -4.93 7.89 -9.69
N ALA A 109 -4.54 6.65 -9.99
CA ALA A 109 -3.99 6.29 -11.29
C ALA A 109 -4.96 5.36 -12.03
N ASP A 110 -5.45 5.78 -13.19
CA ASP A 110 -6.44 5.02 -13.98
C ASP A 110 -6.26 5.29 -15.47
N ILE A 111 -6.89 4.50 -16.34
CA ILE A 111 -6.73 4.61 -17.79
C ILE A 111 -7.46 5.81 -18.39
N VAL A 112 -8.42 6.38 -17.66
CA VAL A 112 -9.26 7.49 -18.14
C VAL A 112 -9.78 8.31 -16.98
N ARG A 113 -9.85 9.63 -17.17
CA ARG A 113 -10.47 10.56 -16.23
C ARG A 113 -11.94 10.78 -16.60
N ASP A 114 -12.80 9.89 -16.14
CA ASP A 114 -14.25 9.97 -16.39
C ASP A 114 -15.03 10.59 -15.21
N GLN A 115 -16.36 10.61 -15.31
CA GLN A 115 -17.22 11.16 -14.25
C GLN A 115 -17.06 10.44 -12.91
N GLU A 116 -16.72 9.15 -12.89
CA GLU A 116 -16.52 8.41 -11.63
C GLU A 116 -15.17 8.79 -11.00
N ALA A 117 -14.14 9.00 -11.82
CA ALA A 117 -12.87 9.58 -11.38
C ALA A 117 -13.08 10.97 -10.76
N GLU A 118 -13.82 11.87 -11.42
CA GLU A 118 -14.10 13.20 -10.87
C GLU A 118 -14.86 13.16 -9.55
N LYS A 119 -15.91 12.33 -9.45
CA LYS A 119 -16.66 12.14 -8.19
C LYS A 119 -15.74 11.68 -7.05
N THR A 120 -14.85 10.73 -7.33
CA THR A 120 -13.92 10.22 -6.32
C THR A 120 -12.91 11.31 -5.91
N LEU A 121 -12.34 12.06 -6.86
CA LEU A 121 -11.43 13.17 -6.58
C LEU A 121 -12.09 14.26 -5.74
N GLU A 122 -13.32 14.63 -6.06
CA GLU A 122 -14.10 15.62 -5.30
C GLU A 122 -14.38 15.14 -3.88
N ALA A 123 -14.81 13.87 -3.72
CA ALA A 123 -15.03 13.27 -2.41
C ALA A 123 -13.75 13.22 -1.56
N ILE A 124 -12.59 12.97 -2.16
CA ILE A 124 -11.29 13.05 -1.47
C ILE A 124 -10.99 14.48 -1.03
N LYS A 125 -11.16 15.47 -1.91
CA LYS A 125 -10.90 16.89 -1.59
C LYS A 125 -11.80 17.40 -0.46
N ASN A 126 -13.06 16.95 -0.42
CA ASN A 126 -14.00 17.27 0.64
C ASN A 126 -13.58 16.73 2.02
N LEU A 127 -12.62 15.79 2.08
CA LEU A 127 -12.00 15.32 3.32
C LEU A 127 -10.80 16.16 3.77
N GLY A 128 -10.48 17.25 3.05
CA GLY A 128 -9.44 18.21 3.44
C GLY A 128 -8.01 17.81 3.06
N VAL A 129 -7.85 16.90 2.10
CA VAL A 129 -6.57 16.45 1.55
C VAL A 129 -6.46 16.73 0.05
N GLU A 130 -5.23 16.69 -0.47
CA GLU A 130 -5.00 16.86 -1.90
C GLU A 130 -5.36 15.58 -2.65
N ALA A 131 -6.00 15.74 -3.82
CA ALA A 131 -6.36 14.65 -4.70
C ALA A 131 -5.85 14.92 -6.11
N TYR A 132 -5.06 13.99 -6.65
CA TYR A 132 -4.47 14.06 -7.98
C TYR A 132 -4.96 12.90 -8.84
N PHE A 133 -5.11 13.17 -10.13
CA PHE A 133 -5.38 12.14 -11.13
C PHE A 133 -4.19 11.99 -12.06
N VAL A 134 -3.82 10.75 -12.35
CA VAL A 134 -2.79 10.40 -13.32
C VAL A 134 -3.35 9.38 -14.30
N GLU A 135 -3.30 9.70 -15.59
CA GLU A 135 -3.62 8.72 -16.62
C GLU A 135 -2.49 7.68 -16.72
N MET A 136 -2.81 6.42 -16.46
CA MET A 136 -1.82 5.34 -16.42
C MET A 136 -2.43 3.99 -16.79
N ASP A 137 -1.99 3.44 -17.92
CA ASP A 137 -2.22 2.06 -18.29
C ASP A 137 -1.11 1.17 -17.70
N VAL A 138 -1.45 0.48 -16.61
CA VAL A 138 -0.52 -0.38 -15.87
C VAL A 138 0.06 -1.51 -16.72
N SER A 139 -0.59 -1.90 -17.82
CA SER A 139 -0.08 -2.96 -18.72
C SER A 139 1.14 -2.54 -19.54
N LYS A 140 1.41 -1.22 -19.62
CA LYS A 140 2.43 -0.62 -20.48
C LYS A 140 3.54 0.02 -19.66
N SER A 141 4.76 -0.49 -19.78
CA SER A 141 5.94 0.00 -19.03
C SER A 141 6.19 1.50 -19.20
N GLU A 142 6.03 2.05 -20.41
CA GLU A 142 6.24 3.47 -20.66
C GLU A 142 5.16 4.33 -19.99
N SER A 143 3.91 3.89 -20.03
CA SER A 143 2.79 4.57 -19.36
C SER A 143 3.00 4.59 -17.85
N VAL A 144 3.42 3.46 -17.25
CA VAL A 144 3.76 3.39 -15.83
C VAL A 144 4.90 4.34 -15.47
N SER A 145 5.98 4.38 -16.26
CA SER A 145 7.11 5.27 -16.00
C SER A 145 6.69 6.75 -16.01
N LYS A 146 5.92 7.17 -17.02
CA LYS A 146 5.38 8.52 -17.14
C LYS A 146 4.40 8.85 -16.01
N GLY A 147 3.47 7.94 -15.71
CA GLY A 147 2.47 8.12 -14.66
C GLY A 147 3.08 8.25 -13.26
N ILE A 148 4.05 7.41 -12.91
CA ILE A 148 4.74 7.50 -11.61
C ILE A 148 5.57 8.79 -11.52
N SER A 149 6.20 9.22 -12.62
CA SER A 149 6.94 10.48 -12.65
C SER A 149 6.01 11.68 -12.44
N GLU A 150 4.83 11.66 -13.07
CA GLU A 150 3.81 12.70 -12.91
C GLU A 150 3.21 12.70 -11.49
N ALA A 151 2.91 11.53 -10.95
CA ALA A 151 2.46 11.38 -9.56
C ALA A 151 3.48 11.98 -8.57
N LEU A 152 4.77 11.70 -8.77
CA LEU A 152 5.83 12.26 -7.94
C LEU A 152 5.95 13.78 -8.12
N ARG A 153 5.80 14.29 -9.34
CA ARG A 153 5.84 15.73 -9.62
C ARG A 153 4.69 16.48 -8.93
N LEU A 154 3.49 15.90 -8.91
CA LEU A 154 2.29 16.50 -8.33
C LEU A 154 2.29 16.40 -6.80
N ALA A 155 2.59 15.24 -6.25
CA ALA A 155 2.43 14.94 -4.83
C ALA A 155 3.73 15.05 -4.01
N GLY A 156 4.89 15.18 -4.67
CA GLY A 156 6.21 15.34 -4.06
C GLY A 156 6.81 14.07 -3.43
N ARG A 157 5.98 13.07 -3.09
CA ARG A 157 6.38 11.79 -2.51
C ARG A 157 5.37 10.69 -2.84
N ILE A 158 5.74 9.44 -2.57
CA ILE A 158 4.86 8.26 -2.62
C ILE A 158 5.28 7.35 -1.46
N ASP A 159 4.38 7.15 -0.49
CA ASP A 159 4.63 6.37 0.72
C ASP A 159 3.91 5.03 0.70
N VAL A 160 2.76 5.00 0.03
CA VAL A 160 1.95 3.79 -0.12
C VAL A 160 1.62 3.61 -1.60
N LEU A 161 1.87 2.42 -2.14
CA LEU A 161 1.38 1.99 -3.44
C LEU A 161 0.31 0.92 -3.20
N VAL A 162 -0.89 1.12 -3.74
CA VAL A 162 -1.93 0.09 -3.80
C VAL A 162 -2.10 -0.36 -5.25
N ASN A 163 -1.59 -1.55 -5.55
CA ASN A 163 -1.83 -2.23 -6.81
C ASN A 163 -3.24 -2.85 -6.77
N ASN A 164 -4.23 -2.06 -7.15
CA ASN A 164 -5.65 -2.46 -7.16
C ASN A 164 -6.18 -2.69 -8.59
N ALA A 165 -5.62 -2.05 -9.61
CA ALA A 165 -6.04 -2.23 -10.99
C ALA A 165 -6.10 -3.71 -11.38
N GLY A 166 -7.21 -4.11 -12.01
CA GLY A 166 -7.40 -5.48 -12.46
C GLY A 166 -8.62 -5.68 -13.33
N ILE A 167 -8.55 -6.67 -14.21
CA ILE A 167 -9.64 -7.07 -15.12
C ILE A 167 -9.86 -8.59 -15.05
N THR A 168 -11.01 -9.02 -15.57
CA THR A 168 -11.36 -10.43 -15.78
C THR A 168 -11.73 -10.68 -17.24
N ARG A 169 -11.47 -11.90 -17.72
CA ARG A 169 -11.89 -12.42 -19.04
C ARG A 169 -12.25 -13.88 -18.83
N ASP A 170 -13.46 -14.09 -18.33
CA ASP A 170 -13.89 -15.39 -17.83
C ASP A 170 -14.39 -16.25 -18.99
N THR A 171 -13.75 -17.40 -19.20
CA THR A 171 -14.17 -18.42 -20.16
C THR A 171 -13.54 -19.76 -19.79
N TYR A 172 -14.19 -20.85 -20.22
CA TYR A 172 -13.64 -22.19 -20.04
C TYR A 172 -12.32 -22.32 -20.80
N LEU A 173 -11.42 -23.18 -20.30
CA LEU A 173 -10.07 -23.35 -20.83
C LEU A 173 -10.05 -23.61 -22.34
N GLU A 174 -10.94 -24.47 -22.85
CA GLU A 174 -11.07 -24.80 -24.27
C GLU A 174 -11.33 -23.57 -25.16
N ARG A 175 -11.97 -22.54 -24.61
CA ARG A 175 -12.35 -21.31 -25.33
C ARG A 175 -11.48 -20.10 -24.95
N MET A 176 -10.45 -20.31 -24.13
CA MET A 176 -9.56 -19.23 -23.71
C MET A 176 -8.71 -18.80 -24.90
N LYS A 177 -8.86 -17.55 -25.32
CA LYS A 177 -8.01 -16.95 -26.34
C LYS A 177 -6.71 -16.45 -25.71
N ASP A 178 -5.63 -16.50 -26.46
CA ASP A 178 -4.33 -16.01 -26.02
C ASP A 178 -4.39 -14.52 -25.67
N GLU A 179 -5.18 -13.71 -26.39
CA GLU A 179 -5.32 -12.28 -26.09
C GLU A 179 -6.07 -12.02 -24.76
N ASP A 180 -7.06 -12.85 -24.44
CA ASP A 180 -7.80 -12.78 -23.17
C ASP A 180 -6.94 -13.25 -22.00
N TRP A 181 -6.10 -14.27 -22.23
CA TRP A 181 -5.07 -14.69 -21.29
C TRP A 181 -4.06 -13.56 -21.03
N ASP A 182 -3.44 -13.06 -22.09
CA ASP A 182 -2.38 -12.06 -22.03
C ASP A 182 -2.87 -10.75 -21.43
N SER A 183 -4.06 -10.26 -21.80
CA SER A 183 -4.60 -9.01 -21.26
C SER A 183 -4.77 -9.06 -19.75
N VAL A 184 -5.29 -10.17 -19.21
CA VAL A 184 -5.48 -10.36 -17.76
C VAL A 184 -4.14 -10.41 -17.04
N LEU A 185 -3.16 -11.17 -17.55
CA LEU A 185 -1.83 -11.26 -16.93
C LEU A 185 -1.07 -9.93 -17.01
N ASN A 186 -1.18 -9.23 -18.14
CA ASN A 186 -0.52 -7.95 -18.37
C ASN A 186 -1.03 -6.86 -17.42
N VAL A 187 -2.35 -6.78 -17.19
CA VAL A 187 -2.93 -5.81 -16.25
C VAL A 187 -2.71 -6.23 -14.80
N ASN A 188 -3.12 -7.46 -14.45
CA ASN A 188 -3.26 -7.85 -13.06
C ASN A 188 -1.93 -8.20 -12.38
N LEU A 189 -0.97 -8.77 -13.12
CA LEU A 189 0.29 -9.26 -12.58
C LEU A 189 1.47 -8.38 -13.02
N LYS A 190 1.69 -8.26 -14.32
CA LYS A 190 2.78 -7.43 -14.86
C LYS A 190 2.60 -5.97 -14.46
N GLY A 191 1.38 -5.44 -14.48
CA GLY A 191 1.12 -4.07 -14.05
C GLY A 191 1.55 -3.78 -12.62
N ALA A 192 1.20 -4.67 -11.68
CA ALA A 192 1.65 -4.55 -10.29
C ALA A 192 3.18 -4.62 -10.16
N PHE A 193 3.83 -5.50 -10.93
CA PHE A 193 5.29 -5.56 -10.99
C PHE A 193 5.90 -4.25 -11.51
N LEU A 194 5.39 -3.71 -12.61
CA LEU A 194 5.88 -2.46 -13.21
C LEU A 194 5.72 -1.28 -12.24
N CYS A 195 4.55 -1.13 -11.63
CA CYS A 195 4.28 -0.08 -10.64
C CYS A 195 5.21 -0.23 -9.43
N SER A 196 5.35 -1.43 -8.88
CA SER A 196 6.23 -1.71 -7.73
C SER A 196 7.70 -1.37 -8.04
N LYS A 197 8.17 -1.75 -9.24
CA LYS A 197 9.52 -1.43 -9.72
C LYS A 197 9.74 0.09 -9.84
N ALA A 198 8.74 0.82 -10.33
CA ALA A 198 8.82 2.26 -10.53
C ALA A 198 8.79 3.05 -9.21
N VAL A 199 8.00 2.62 -8.20
CA VAL A 199 7.95 3.31 -6.89
C VAL A 199 9.12 2.95 -5.97
N PHE A 200 9.78 1.81 -6.17
CA PHE A 200 10.88 1.37 -5.32
C PHE A 200 11.98 2.43 -5.08
N PRO A 201 12.59 3.06 -6.12
CA PRO A 201 13.61 4.09 -5.88
C PRO A 201 13.07 5.33 -5.14
N ILE A 202 11.77 5.62 -5.26
CA ILE A 202 11.09 6.72 -4.57
C ILE A 202 10.95 6.39 -3.09
N MET A 203 10.36 5.23 -2.77
CA MET A 203 10.18 4.78 -1.38
C MET A 203 11.52 4.60 -0.67
N LYS A 204 12.54 4.07 -1.36
CA LYS A 204 13.90 3.96 -0.83
C LYS A 204 14.47 5.33 -0.43
N ARG A 205 14.26 6.37 -1.25
CA ARG A 205 14.67 7.75 -0.94
C ARG A 205 13.87 8.34 0.22
N ASN A 206 12.58 7.99 0.32
CA ASN A 206 11.71 8.41 1.42
C ASN A 206 12.04 7.73 2.76
N GLY A 207 12.98 6.75 2.76
CA GLY A 207 13.35 5.98 3.94
C GLY A 207 12.39 4.84 4.28
N GLY A 208 11.55 4.43 3.33
CA GLY A 208 10.61 3.32 3.49
C GLY A 208 9.30 3.52 2.73
N GLY A 209 8.39 2.54 2.88
CA GLY A 209 7.07 2.59 2.26
C GLY A 209 6.29 1.30 2.42
N VAL A 210 5.08 1.28 1.87
CA VAL A 210 4.21 0.09 1.90
C VAL A 210 3.65 -0.17 0.51
N ILE A 211 3.78 -1.39 0.02
CA ILE A 211 3.14 -1.85 -1.21
C ILE A 211 2.03 -2.84 -0.83
N ILE A 212 0.81 -2.54 -1.24
CA ILE A 212 -0.36 -3.41 -1.05
C ILE A 212 -0.77 -3.94 -2.41
N ASN A 213 -0.79 -5.26 -2.55
CA ASN A 213 -1.31 -5.93 -3.75
C ASN A 213 -2.72 -6.44 -3.46
N ILE A 214 -3.73 -5.96 -4.19
CA ILE A 214 -5.09 -6.49 -4.10
C ILE A 214 -5.15 -7.75 -4.97
N SER A 215 -4.98 -8.90 -4.31
CA SER A 215 -5.15 -10.23 -4.89
C SER A 215 -6.65 -10.61 -4.94
N SER A 216 -6.98 -11.87 -4.70
CA SER A 216 -8.33 -12.42 -4.63
C SER A 216 -8.28 -13.80 -3.97
N ILE A 217 -9.37 -14.23 -3.34
CA ILE A 217 -9.53 -15.64 -2.95
C ILE A 217 -9.43 -16.60 -4.15
N VAL A 218 -9.72 -16.14 -5.38
CA VAL A 218 -9.55 -16.94 -6.60
C VAL A 218 -8.07 -17.26 -6.85
N GLY A 219 -7.14 -16.42 -6.39
CA GLY A 219 -5.71 -16.73 -6.40
C GLY A 219 -5.28 -17.76 -5.35
N LEU A 220 -6.13 -18.05 -4.36
CA LEU A 220 -5.89 -19.05 -3.31
C LEU A 220 -6.53 -20.40 -3.64
N LEU A 221 -7.76 -20.36 -4.15
CA LEU A 221 -8.61 -21.54 -4.32
C LEU A 221 -8.79 -21.96 -5.79
N GLY A 222 -8.52 -21.06 -6.73
CA GLY A 222 -8.98 -21.18 -8.11
C GLY A 222 -10.47 -20.88 -8.25
N ASN A 223 -10.93 -20.79 -9.50
CA ASN A 223 -12.35 -20.74 -9.84
C ASN A 223 -12.56 -21.24 -11.28
N ILE A 224 -13.72 -21.88 -11.53
CA ILE A 224 -14.06 -22.38 -12.86
C ILE A 224 -14.13 -21.20 -13.85
N ALA A 225 -13.63 -21.43 -15.06
CA ALA A 225 -13.58 -20.43 -16.15
C ALA A 225 -12.69 -19.20 -15.88
N GLN A 226 -11.84 -19.24 -14.85
CA GLN A 226 -10.97 -18.10 -14.47
C GLN A 226 -9.49 -18.47 -14.46
N ALA A 227 -9.01 -19.32 -15.37
CA ALA A 227 -7.62 -19.79 -15.39
C ALA A 227 -6.59 -18.64 -15.45
N ASN A 228 -6.82 -17.66 -16.34
CA ASN A 228 -6.01 -16.44 -16.47
C ASN A 228 -6.06 -15.57 -15.19
N TYR A 229 -7.25 -15.34 -14.63
CA TYR A 229 -7.43 -14.51 -13.45
C TYR A 229 -6.83 -15.17 -12.20
N ALA A 230 -7.10 -16.46 -11.98
CA ALA A 230 -6.50 -17.26 -10.90
C ALA A 230 -4.97 -17.25 -10.99
N ALA A 231 -4.41 -17.50 -12.17
CA ALA A 231 -2.97 -17.43 -12.39
C ALA A 231 -2.41 -16.04 -12.07
N SER A 232 -3.08 -14.97 -12.50
CA SER A 232 -2.64 -13.60 -12.22
C SER A 232 -2.67 -13.25 -10.72
N LYS A 233 -3.73 -13.64 -10.00
CA LYS A 233 -3.93 -13.34 -8.58
C LYS A 233 -3.07 -14.23 -7.67
N ALA A 234 -2.82 -15.48 -8.05
CA ALA A 234 -1.83 -16.34 -7.43
C ALA A 234 -0.40 -15.81 -7.67
N GLY A 235 -0.10 -15.35 -8.89
CA GLY A 235 1.16 -14.70 -9.23
C GLY A 235 1.44 -13.47 -8.36
N LEU A 236 0.42 -12.66 -8.05
CA LEU A 236 0.55 -11.53 -7.13
C LEU A 236 0.96 -11.95 -5.71
N ILE A 237 0.52 -13.13 -5.24
CA ILE A 237 0.93 -13.66 -3.95
C ILE A 237 2.42 -14.02 -3.98
N GLY A 238 2.88 -14.66 -5.05
CA GLY A 238 4.30 -14.95 -5.27
C GLY A 238 5.13 -13.67 -5.32
N LEU A 239 4.72 -12.70 -6.13
CA LEU A 239 5.36 -11.39 -6.25
C LEU A 239 5.44 -10.68 -4.89
N THR A 240 4.36 -10.70 -4.11
CA THR A 240 4.32 -10.10 -2.77
C THR A 240 5.39 -10.69 -1.84
N LYS A 241 5.49 -12.01 -1.78
CA LYS A 241 6.46 -12.70 -0.93
C LYS A 241 7.90 -12.40 -1.34
N THR A 242 8.17 -12.36 -2.65
CA THR A 242 9.51 -12.04 -3.18
C THR A 242 9.88 -10.59 -2.88
N LEU A 243 9.01 -9.63 -3.21
CA LEU A 243 9.29 -8.21 -2.96
C LEU A 243 9.38 -7.90 -1.46
N ALA A 244 8.61 -8.56 -0.60
CA ALA A 244 8.74 -8.40 0.84
C ALA A 244 10.16 -8.74 1.34
N LYS A 245 10.82 -9.76 0.76
CA LYS A 245 12.20 -10.12 1.10
C LYS A 245 13.20 -9.14 0.50
N GLU A 246 13.04 -8.78 -0.78
CA GLU A 246 13.97 -7.90 -1.49
C GLU A 246 13.95 -6.46 -0.97
N LEU A 247 12.77 -5.98 -0.57
CA LEU A 247 12.56 -4.58 -0.23
C LEU A 247 12.65 -4.29 1.27
N ALA A 248 12.62 -5.32 2.13
CA ALA A 248 12.75 -5.18 3.59
C ALA A 248 14.02 -4.42 4.04
N PRO A 249 15.23 -4.63 3.46
CA PRO A 249 16.43 -3.86 3.82
C PRO A 249 16.31 -2.35 3.57
N TYR A 250 15.28 -1.90 2.83
CA TYR A 250 15.03 -0.50 2.53
C TYR A 250 13.85 0.07 3.33
N GLY A 251 13.37 -0.65 4.35
CA GLY A 251 12.22 -0.23 5.16
C GLY A 251 10.89 -0.28 4.41
N ILE A 252 10.80 -1.09 3.35
CA ILE A 252 9.60 -1.21 2.52
C ILE A 252 8.93 -2.54 2.81
N ARG A 253 7.65 -2.48 3.19
CA ARG A 253 6.82 -3.65 3.46
C ARG A 253 5.93 -3.96 2.26
N VAL A 254 5.65 -5.24 2.04
CA VAL A 254 4.76 -5.67 0.94
C VAL A 254 3.74 -6.66 1.48
N VAL A 255 2.46 -6.41 1.26
CA VAL A 255 1.35 -7.24 1.77
C VAL A 255 0.33 -7.48 0.68
N ALA A 256 -0.23 -8.70 0.64
CA ALA A 256 -1.32 -9.04 -0.25
C ALA A 256 -2.62 -9.08 0.55
N ILE A 257 -3.65 -8.40 0.06
CA ILE A 257 -5.02 -8.56 0.55
C ILE A 257 -5.75 -9.43 -0.48
N ALA A 258 -6.44 -10.47 -0.03
CA ALA A 258 -7.19 -11.38 -0.89
C ALA A 258 -8.69 -11.26 -0.59
N PRO A 259 -9.40 -10.32 -1.24
CA PRO A 259 -10.84 -10.18 -1.03
C PRO A 259 -11.61 -11.39 -1.50
N GLY A 260 -12.68 -11.70 -0.75
CA GLY A 260 -13.80 -12.50 -1.24
C GLY A 260 -14.65 -11.72 -2.24
N PHE A 261 -15.87 -12.18 -2.48
CA PHE A 261 -16.73 -11.52 -3.46
C PHE A 261 -17.24 -10.17 -2.93
N ALA A 262 -16.71 -9.10 -3.50
CA ALA A 262 -16.98 -7.74 -3.06
C ALA A 262 -18.17 -7.12 -3.81
N LYS A 263 -19.01 -6.36 -3.11
CA LYS A 263 -20.17 -5.65 -3.65
C LYS A 263 -19.76 -4.48 -4.52
N THR A 264 -19.40 -4.79 -5.76
CA THR A 264 -18.99 -3.84 -6.79
C THR A 264 -19.89 -3.97 -8.00
N ARG A 265 -19.76 -3.08 -8.98
CA ARG A 265 -20.46 -3.20 -10.27
C ARG A 265 -20.24 -4.57 -10.95
N MET A 266 -19.05 -5.16 -10.76
CA MET A 266 -18.74 -6.50 -11.26
C MET A 266 -19.63 -7.57 -10.62
N ALA A 267 -19.83 -7.51 -9.30
CA ALA A 267 -20.69 -8.45 -8.59
C ALA A 267 -22.18 -8.24 -8.94
N LEU A 268 -22.61 -6.99 -9.11
CA LEU A 268 -23.99 -6.65 -9.47
C LEU A 268 -24.36 -7.05 -10.91
N ALA A 269 -23.38 -7.38 -11.76
CA ALA A 269 -23.62 -7.91 -13.10
C ALA A 269 -23.90 -9.43 -13.12
N VAL A 270 -23.67 -10.14 -12.00
CA VAL A 270 -23.93 -11.58 -11.90
C VAL A 270 -25.43 -11.83 -11.79
N PRO A 271 -26.01 -12.78 -12.56
CA PRO A 271 -27.42 -13.12 -12.47
C PRO A 271 -27.85 -13.51 -11.04
N SER A 272 -29.00 -12.97 -10.59
CA SER A 272 -29.51 -13.15 -9.21
C SER A 272 -29.51 -14.61 -8.70
N PRO A 273 -29.95 -15.63 -9.47
CA PRO A 273 -29.90 -17.01 -9.00
C PRO A 273 -28.49 -17.52 -8.70
N ILE A 274 -27.52 -17.13 -9.52
CA ILE A 274 -26.10 -17.51 -9.34
C ILE A 274 -25.53 -16.80 -8.11
N LEU A 275 -25.87 -15.51 -7.93
CA LEU A 275 -25.45 -14.75 -6.76
C LEU A 275 -26.01 -15.35 -5.46
N GLN A 276 -27.30 -15.72 -5.43
CA GLN A 276 -27.92 -16.34 -4.26
C GLN A 276 -27.28 -17.69 -3.89
N GLU A 277 -27.00 -18.52 -4.90
CA GLU A 277 -26.32 -19.79 -4.66
C GLU A 277 -24.89 -19.58 -4.16
N TYR A 278 -24.18 -18.57 -4.69
CA TYR A 278 -22.86 -18.21 -4.18
C TYR A 278 -22.93 -17.74 -2.71
N LEU A 279 -23.90 -16.88 -2.36
CA LEU A 279 -24.07 -16.37 -1.00
C LEU A 279 -24.31 -17.48 0.04
N ARG A 280 -25.02 -18.56 -0.34
CA ARG A 280 -25.22 -19.73 0.54
C ARG A 280 -23.94 -20.44 0.93
N ARG A 281 -22.88 -20.31 0.12
CA ARG A 281 -21.56 -20.91 0.37
C ARG A 281 -20.66 -20.02 1.23
N ILE A 282 -21.06 -18.78 1.50
CA ILE A 282 -20.30 -17.85 2.35
C ILE A 282 -20.80 -18.00 3.79
N PRO A 283 -19.95 -18.36 4.77
CA PRO A 283 -20.37 -18.53 6.16
C PRO A 283 -21.09 -17.31 6.74
N ILE A 284 -20.61 -16.10 6.45
CA ILE A 284 -21.34 -14.86 6.75
C ILE A 284 -22.01 -14.43 5.44
N ALA A 285 -23.21 -14.96 5.17
CA ALA A 285 -23.98 -14.93 3.91
C ALA A 285 -24.31 -13.53 3.33
N ARG A 286 -23.29 -12.74 3.03
CA ARG A 286 -23.34 -11.44 2.35
C ARG A 286 -22.08 -11.24 1.51
N LEU A 287 -22.08 -10.19 0.71
CA LEU A 287 -20.88 -9.73 0.02
C LEU A 287 -19.99 -8.92 0.96
N VAL A 288 -18.70 -8.92 0.65
CA VAL A 288 -17.73 -8.02 1.30
C VAL A 288 -18.01 -6.60 0.82
N GLU A 289 -18.10 -5.63 1.72
CA GLU A 289 -18.26 -4.24 1.33
C GLU A 289 -16.88 -3.66 0.95
N PRO A 290 -16.76 -2.86 -0.13
CA PRO A 290 -15.49 -2.22 -0.53
C PRO A 290 -14.80 -1.47 0.62
N GLU A 291 -15.57 -0.86 1.53
CA GLU A 291 -15.09 -0.14 2.69
C GLU A 291 -14.40 -1.06 3.73
N GLU A 292 -14.80 -2.33 3.82
CA GLU A 292 -14.14 -3.30 4.70
C GLU A 292 -12.73 -3.63 4.20
N ILE A 293 -12.58 -3.75 2.87
CA ILE A 293 -11.29 -3.95 2.22
C ILE A 293 -10.41 -2.70 2.39
N ALA A 294 -11.01 -1.51 2.25
CA ALA A 294 -10.32 -0.24 2.43
C ALA A 294 -9.77 -0.06 3.85
N LYS A 295 -10.57 -0.35 4.87
CA LYS A 295 -10.14 -0.31 6.28
C LYS A 295 -8.99 -1.27 6.55
N LEU A 296 -9.04 -2.48 5.98
CA LEU A 296 -7.94 -3.44 6.10
C LEU A 296 -6.66 -2.92 5.42
N ALA A 297 -6.77 -2.32 4.22
CA ALA A 297 -5.63 -1.72 3.53
C ALA A 297 -4.97 -0.62 4.36
N TYR A 298 -5.75 0.25 5.02
CA TYR A 298 -5.19 1.23 5.94
C TYR A 298 -4.54 0.58 7.17
N HIS A 299 -5.21 -0.39 7.81
CA HIS A 299 -4.65 -1.11 8.97
C HIS A 299 -3.32 -1.80 8.67
N VAL A 300 -3.15 -2.32 7.45
CA VAL A 300 -1.88 -2.90 6.97
C VAL A 300 -0.75 -1.87 6.93
N VAL A 301 -1.06 -0.61 6.63
CA VAL A 301 -0.06 0.47 6.64
C VAL A 301 0.33 0.84 8.07
N GLU A 302 -0.60 0.84 9.02
CA GLU A 302 -0.32 1.17 10.42
C GLU A 302 0.39 0.05 11.19
N ASN A 303 0.21 -1.20 10.79
CA ASN A 303 0.83 -2.33 11.45
C ASN A 303 2.20 -2.70 10.83
N GLU A 304 3.28 -2.28 11.51
CA GLU A 304 4.66 -2.49 11.06
C GLU A 304 5.09 -3.96 11.01
N ALA A 305 4.38 -4.87 11.70
CA ALA A 305 4.69 -6.29 11.71
C ALA A 305 4.22 -7.03 10.44
N LEU A 306 3.41 -6.39 9.59
CA LEU A 306 2.82 -7.04 8.41
C LEU A 306 3.71 -6.83 7.17
N THR A 307 4.37 -7.90 6.73
CA THR A 307 5.10 -7.97 5.46
C THR A 307 5.19 -9.42 4.98
N GLY A 308 5.15 -9.64 3.66
CA GLY A 308 5.23 -10.97 3.02
C GLY A 308 4.01 -11.87 3.24
N ILE A 309 2.96 -11.37 3.88
CA ILE A 309 1.75 -12.12 4.20
C ILE A 309 0.64 -11.92 3.17
N VAL A 310 -0.29 -12.86 3.15
CA VAL A 310 -1.56 -12.77 2.42
C VAL A 310 -2.68 -12.77 3.44
N ILE A 311 -3.56 -11.77 3.39
CA ILE A 311 -4.69 -11.63 4.31
C ILE A 311 -5.99 -11.82 3.54
N PRO A 312 -6.66 -12.99 3.68
CA PRO A 312 -8.02 -13.15 3.19
C PRO A 312 -8.99 -12.22 3.91
N ILE A 313 -9.87 -11.56 3.16
CA ILE A 313 -11.01 -10.80 3.70
C ILE A 313 -12.26 -11.23 2.94
N ASP A 314 -12.84 -12.35 3.37
CA ASP A 314 -13.70 -13.16 2.52
C ASP A 314 -14.92 -13.75 3.25
N LEU A 315 -15.22 -13.26 4.46
CA LEU A 315 -16.38 -13.68 5.24
C LEU A 315 -16.41 -15.19 5.54
N GLY A 316 -15.23 -15.82 5.56
CA GLY A 316 -15.05 -17.25 5.84
C GLY A 316 -15.07 -18.13 4.59
N THR A 317 -15.14 -17.57 3.38
CA THR A 317 -15.27 -18.34 2.12
C THR A 317 -14.12 -19.34 1.94
N THR A 318 -12.87 -18.99 2.26
CA THR A 318 -11.70 -19.86 2.10
C THR A 318 -11.63 -21.03 3.07
N ILE A 319 -12.38 -20.97 4.17
CA ILE A 319 -12.45 -22.04 5.20
C ILE A 319 -13.81 -22.74 5.22
N ALA A 320 -14.74 -22.32 4.36
CA ALA A 320 -16.05 -22.91 4.27
C ALA A 320 -15.93 -24.37 3.80
N SER A 321 -16.51 -25.29 4.56
CA SER A 321 -16.68 -26.67 4.09
C SER A 321 -17.61 -26.66 2.88
N PRO A 322 -17.36 -27.45 1.82
CA PRO A 322 -18.26 -27.56 0.67
C PRO A 322 -19.65 -28.14 1.02
N LEU A 323 -19.90 -28.47 2.29
CA LEU A 323 -21.17 -29.00 2.80
C LEU A 323 -21.47 -28.37 4.17
N ALA A 324 -22.38 -27.40 4.20
CA ALA A 324 -23.24 -27.05 5.33
C ALA A 324 -24.60 -26.64 4.76
#